data_AF-A0A3L9ZY99-F1
#
_entry.id   AF-A0A3L9ZY99-F1
#
_cell.length_a   1.000
_cell.length_b   1.000
_cell.length_c   1.000
_cell.angle_alpha   90.00
_cell.angle_beta   90.00
_cell.angle_gamma   90.00
#
_symmetry.space_group_name_H-M   'P 1'
#
loop_
_entity.id
_entity.type
_entity.pdbx_description
1 polymer ?
#
loop_
_entity_poly.entity_id
_entity_poly.type
_entity_poly.pdbx_seq_one_letter_code
_entity_poly.pdbx_strand_id
1 'polypeptide(L)'
;MIWIYSFIFAISIIYITTMGFLDIILCAALIFAFYKGVVNGLFVELASLISLILGIYFAVKFSSFVKEFLMGFVKWNPNTIQIVAFALTFIVVVIAINILGKFLTGIANFAFLGWLNKLGGGFFRVLKTILIVSILFSLFEKINYNNYLAKKETLDNSIFYNPIQKIAGYVFPSIKKGYEEIKKKV
;
A
#
# COMPACT_ATOMS: atom_id res chain seq x y z
N MET A 1 -23.44 30.58 0.77
CA MET A 1 -22.03 30.24 1.08
C MET A 1 -21.86 29.62 2.46
N ILE A 2 -22.33 30.26 3.55
CA ILE A 2 -22.24 29.73 4.94
C ILE A 2 -22.94 28.37 5.14
N TRP A 3 -24.09 28.17 4.50
CA TRP A 3 -24.84 26.91 4.53
C TRP A 3 -24.09 25.71 3.94
N ILE A 4 -23.25 25.94 2.93
CA ILE A 4 -22.45 24.88 2.29
C ILE A 4 -21.32 24.44 3.22
N TYR A 5 -20.64 25.39 3.88
CA TYR A 5 -19.60 25.06 4.85
C TYR A 5 -20.16 24.34 6.07
N SER A 6 -21.32 24.75 6.59
CA SER A 6 -21.96 24.07 7.71
C SER A 6 -22.41 22.66 7.35
N PHE A 7 -22.89 22.45 6.12
CA PHE A 7 -23.28 21.14 5.62
C PHE A 7 -22.08 20.20 5.42
N ILE A 8 -21.00 20.70 4.80
CA ILE A 8 -19.74 19.95 4.65
C ILE A 8 -19.15 19.61 6.03
N PHE A 9 -19.17 20.57 6.96
CA PHE A 9 -18.69 20.39 8.32
C PHE A 9 -19.50 19.32 9.08
N ALA A 10 -20.83 19.37 8.98
CA ALA A 10 -21.71 18.38 9.59
C ALA A 10 -21.48 16.97 9.00
N ILE A 11 -21.32 16.85 7.68
CA ILE A 11 -20.96 15.58 7.03
C ILE A 11 -19.61 15.09 7.55
N SER A 12 -18.60 15.95 7.60
CA SER A 12 -17.28 15.55 8.10
C SER A 12 -17.31 15.12 9.58
N ILE A 13 -18.12 15.75 10.42
CA ILE A 13 -18.33 15.32 11.81
C ILE A 13 -19.00 13.95 11.88
N ILE A 14 -20.06 13.72 11.10
CA ILE A 14 -20.77 12.44 11.06
C ILE A 14 -19.84 11.32 10.57
N TYR A 15 -18.98 11.59 9.59
CA TYR A 15 -17.95 10.65 9.18
C TYR A 15 -16.96 10.43 10.32
N ILE A 16 -16.40 11.48 10.94
CA ILE A 16 -15.45 11.35 12.06
C ILE A 16 -16.01 10.53 13.23
N THR A 17 -17.31 10.67 13.55
CA THR A 17 -17.95 9.93 14.65
C THR A 17 -18.29 8.48 14.31
N THR A 18 -18.33 8.12 13.02
CA THR A 18 -18.53 6.73 12.54
C THR A 18 -17.22 6.01 12.21
N MET A 19 -16.08 6.72 12.18
CA MET A 19 -14.76 6.15 11.89
C MET A 19 -14.30 5.23 13.02
N GLY A 20 -14.00 3.98 12.67
CA GLY A 20 -13.32 3.08 13.58
C GLY A 20 -11.87 3.51 13.81
N PHE A 21 -11.23 2.97 14.85
CA PHE A 21 -9.81 3.21 15.14
C PHE A 21 -8.89 2.97 13.92
N LEU A 22 -9.20 1.96 13.11
CA LEU A 22 -8.47 1.65 11.87
C LEU A 22 -8.56 2.78 10.85
N ASP A 23 -9.73 3.39 10.70
CA ASP A 23 -9.95 4.44 9.73
C ASP A 23 -9.20 5.73 10.09
N ILE A 24 -9.10 6.04 11.39
CA ILE A 24 -8.32 7.19 11.88
C ILE A 24 -6.84 7.03 11.51
N ILE A 25 -6.29 5.83 11.73
CA ILE A 25 -4.90 5.52 11.36
C ILE A 25 -4.69 5.63 9.86
N LEU A 26 -5.58 5.05 9.06
CA LEU A 26 -5.48 5.08 7.60
C LEU A 26 -5.61 6.50 7.06
N CYS A 27 -6.56 7.27 7.56
CA CYS A 27 -6.74 8.68 7.18
C CYS A 27 -5.49 9.50 7.50
N ALA A 28 -4.94 9.37 8.71
CA ALA A 28 -3.71 10.06 9.10
C ALA A 28 -2.52 9.66 8.21
N ALA A 29 -2.38 8.37 7.89
CA ALA A 29 -1.34 7.86 7.01
C ALA A 29 -1.45 8.43 5.59
N LEU A 30 -2.68 8.53 5.04
CA LEU A 30 -2.93 9.10 3.71
C LEU A 30 -2.68 10.61 3.66
N ILE A 31 -3.09 11.36 4.70
CA ILE A 31 -2.81 12.80 4.81
C ILE A 31 -1.30 13.05 4.89
N PHE A 32 -0.60 12.30 5.74
CA PHE A 32 0.86 12.39 5.85
C PHE A 32 1.55 12.02 4.52
N ALA A 33 1.06 10.98 3.84
CA ALA A 33 1.56 10.60 2.53
C ALA A 33 1.36 11.71 1.50
N PHE A 34 0.18 12.33 1.46
CA PHE A 34 -0.08 13.46 0.57
C PHE A 34 0.87 14.62 0.84
N TYR A 35 1.02 15.04 2.10
CA TYR A 35 1.94 16.11 2.48
C TYR A 35 3.39 15.81 2.04
N LYS A 36 3.90 14.60 2.33
CA LYS A 36 5.24 14.20 1.90
C LYS A 36 5.36 14.16 0.37
N GLY A 37 4.30 13.82 -0.34
CA GLY A 37 4.29 13.79 -1.80
C GLY A 37 4.35 15.19 -2.40
N VAL A 38 3.63 16.15 -1.80
CA VAL A 38 3.69 17.57 -2.14
C VAL A 38 5.11 18.13 -1.96
N VAL A 39 5.81 17.71 -0.90
CA VAL A 39 7.21 18.09 -0.65
C VAL A 39 8.17 17.45 -1.65
N ASN A 40 7.95 16.19 -2.03
CA ASN A 40 8.86 15.44 -2.90
C ASN A 40 8.68 15.75 -4.40
N GLY A 41 7.47 16.14 -4.83
CA GLY A 41 7.15 16.43 -6.23
C GLY A 41 6.75 15.20 -7.06
N LEU A 42 6.14 15.46 -8.21
CA LEU A 42 5.53 14.47 -9.11
C LEU A 42 6.54 13.47 -9.64
N PHE A 43 7.69 13.92 -10.14
CA PHE A 43 8.65 13.02 -10.79
C PHE A 43 9.26 12.02 -9.82
N VAL A 44 9.59 12.48 -8.60
CA VAL A 44 10.14 11.62 -7.54
C VAL A 44 9.09 10.59 -7.11
N GLU A 45 7.85 11.00 -6.89
CA GLU A 45 6.80 10.09 -6.43
C GLU A 45 6.30 9.15 -7.52
N LEU A 46 6.28 9.58 -8.78
CA LEU A 46 6.00 8.72 -9.93
C LEU A 46 7.08 7.66 -10.09
N ALA A 47 8.36 8.05 -10.05
CA ALA A 47 9.48 7.09 -10.11
C ALA A 47 9.43 6.11 -8.94
N SER A 48 9.13 6.60 -7.73
CA SER A 48 8.96 5.76 -6.54
C SER A 48 7.77 4.80 -6.65
N LEU A 49 6.67 5.20 -7.28
CA LEU A 49 5.52 4.33 -7.53
C LEU A 49 5.86 3.24 -8.55
N ILE A 50 6.47 3.59 -9.67
CA ILE A 50 6.94 2.63 -10.68
C ILE A 50 7.90 1.63 -10.04
N SER A 51 8.80 2.13 -9.20
CA SER A 51 9.76 1.33 -8.44
C SER A 51 9.07 0.31 -7.53
N LEU A 52 8.02 0.72 -6.81
CA LEU A 52 7.23 -0.17 -5.98
C LEU A 52 6.56 -1.27 -6.82
N ILE A 53 5.94 -0.90 -7.95
CA ILE A 53 5.25 -1.85 -8.83
C ILE A 53 6.23 -2.90 -9.38
N LEU A 54 7.37 -2.46 -9.91
CA LEU A 54 8.43 -3.35 -10.37
C LEU A 54 8.97 -4.22 -9.22
N GLY A 55 9.12 -3.63 -8.04
CA GLY A 55 9.53 -4.33 -6.83
C GLY A 55 8.63 -5.50 -6.48
N ILE A 56 7.32 -5.27 -6.49
CA ILE A 56 6.31 -6.30 -6.25
C ILE A 56 6.36 -7.37 -7.34
N TYR A 57 6.41 -6.97 -8.62
CA TYR A 57 6.44 -7.91 -9.74
C TYR A 57 7.65 -8.86 -9.65
N PHE A 58 8.84 -8.33 -9.43
CA PHE A 58 10.04 -9.15 -9.25
C PHE A 58 9.99 -9.97 -7.97
N ALA A 59 9.47 -9.43 -6.86
CA ALA A 59 9.28 -10.18 -5.63
C ALA A 59 8.39 -11.40 -5.84
N VAL A 60 7.24 -11.24 -6.51
CA VAL A 60 6.36 -12.37 -6.84
C VAL A 60 7.10 -13.38 -7.72
N LYS A 61 7.75 -12.92 -8.80
CA LYS A 61 8.42 -13.80 -9.78
C LYS A 61 9.58 -14.60 -9.18
N PHE A 62 10.39 -13.99 -8.31
CA PHE A 62 11.60 -14.61 -7.76
C PHE A 62 11.40 -15.22 -6.36
N SER A 63 10.26 -14.98 -5.70
CA SER A 63 9.98 -15.55 -4.37
C SER A 63 10.02 -17.08 -4.33
N SER A 64 9.63 -17.77 -5.42
CA SER A 64 9.71 -19.23 -5.50
C SER A 64 11.14 -19.75 -5.43
N PHE A 65 12.07 -19.08 -6.12
CA PHE A 65 13.49 -19.42 -6.06
C PHE A 65 14.05 -19.23 -4.64
N VAL A 66 13.71 -18.10 -4.00
CA VAL A 66 14.13 -17.84 -2.60
C VAL A 66 13.51 -18.84 -1.62
N LYS A 67 12.26 -19.30 -1.87
CA LYS A 67 11.63 -20.35 -1.07
C LYS A 67 12.39 -21.67 -1.18
N GLU A 68 12.74 -22.12 -2.38
CA GLU A 68 13.49 -23.37 -2.57
C GLU A 68 14.83 -23.32 -1.84
N PHE A 69 15.52 -22.18 -1.94
CA PHE A 69 16.74 -21.94 -1.18
C PHE A 69 16.50 -22.06 0.33
N LEU A 70 15.49 -21.34 0.88
CA LEU A 70 15.17 -21.37 2.31
C LEU A 70 14.73 -22.75 2.82
N MET A 71 14.03 -23.53 2.01
CA MET A 71 13.62 -24.90 2.38
C MET A 71 14.82 -25.81 2.69
N GLY A 72 16.00 -25.51 2.15
CA GLY A 72 17.25 -26.19 2.50
C GLY A 72 17.82 -25.82 3.87
N PHE A 73 17.42 -24.68 4.46
CA PHE A 73 17.97 -24.16 5.72
C PHE A 73 17.00 -24.20 6.90
N VAL A 74 15.68 -24.16 6.65
CA VAL A 74 14.65 -24.13 7.70
C VAL A 74 13.61 -25.24 7.53
N LYS A 75 13.09 -25.75 8.65
CA LYS A 75 12.05 -26.80 8.69
C LYS A 75 10.65 -26.25 8.98
N TRP A 76 10.36 -25.03 8.54
CA TRP A 76 9.05 -24.42 8.73
C TRP A 76 8.00 -24.96 7.75
N ASN A 77 6.73 -24.64 7.99
CA ASN A 77 5.67 -24.94 7.04
C ASN A 77 5.95 -24.25 5.68
N PRO A 78 5.78 -24.92 4.53
CA PRO A 78 6.03 -24.36 3.20
C PRO A 78 5.31 -23.03 2.90
N ASN A 79 4.13 -22.79 3.49
CA ASN A 79 3.40 -21.53 3.35
C ASN A 79 4.10 -20.40 4.10
N THR A 80 4.60 -20.66 5.30
CA THR A 80 5.40 -19.70 6.07
C THR A 80 6.68 -19.36 5.33
N ILE A 81 7.37 -20.37 4.77
CA ILE A 81 8.58 -20.15 3.98
C ILE A 81 8.27 -19.32 2.72
N GLN A 82 7.15 -19.56 2.04
CA GLN A 82 6.73 -18.75 0.89
C GLN A 82 6.54 -17.26 1.25
N ILE A 83 5.90 -16.98 2.40
CA ILE A 83 5.66 -15.60 2.85
C ILE A 83 7.00 -14.92 3.17
N VAL A 84 7.88 -15.60 3.90
CA VAL A 84 9.20 -15.08 4.26
C VAL A 84 10.06 -14.86 3.01
N ALA A 85 10.04 -15.80 2.07
CA ALA A 85 10.74 -15.70 0.80
C ALA A 85 10.27 -14.45 0.01
N PHE A 86 8.96 -14.25 -0.12
CA PHE A 86 8.40 -13.07 -0.75
C PHE A 86 8.85 -11.77 -0.07
N ALA A 87 8.79 -11.72 1.27
CA ALA A 87 9.21 -10.55 2.03
C ALA A 87 10.71 -10.23 1.83
N LEU A 88 11.58 -11.25 1.88
CA LEU A 88 13.02 -11.09 1.64
C LEU A 88 13.32 -10.61 0.22
N THR A 89 12.72 -11.25 -0.80
CA THR A 89 12.89 -10.81 -2.19
C THR A 89 12.41 -9.39 -2.37
N PHE A 90 11.26 -9.02 -1.79
CA PHE A 90 10.73 -7.67 -1.86
C PHE A 90 11.69 -6.64 -1.26
N ILE A 91 12.25 -6.89 -0.07
CA ILE A 91 13.23 -5.99 0.56
C ILE A 91 14.46 -5.81 -0.34
N VAL A 92 15.04 -6.90 -0.85
CA VAL A 92 16.22 -6.84 -1.72
C VAL A 92 15.94 -6.04 -2.99
N VAL A 93 14.81 -6.29 -3.64
CA VAL A 93 14.44 -5.56 -4.86
C VAL A 93 14.17 -4.09 -4.57
N VAL A 94 13.47 -3.76 -3.49
CA VAL A 94 13.22 -2.36 -3.09
C VAL A 94 14.54 -1.63 -2.83
N ILE A 95 15.51 -2.26 -2.18
CA ILE A 95 16.84 -1.67 -1.97
C ILE A 95 17.53 -1.43 -3.32
N ALA A 96 17.55 -2.43 -4.21
CA ALA A 96 18.17 -2.31 -5.53
C ALA A 96 17.55 -1.18 -6.36
N ILE A 97 16.22 -1.10 -6.38
CA ILE A 97 15.51 -0.05 -7.12
C ILE A 97 15.72 1.32 -6.48
N ASN A 98 15.75 1.45 -5.16
CA ASN A 98 16.05 2.72 -4.50
C ASN A 98 17.46 3.23 -4.84
N ILE A 99 18.44 2.34 -4.95
CA ILE A 99 19.80 2.69 -5.38
C ILE A 99 19.76 3.22 -6.82
N LEU A 100 19.09 2.51 -7.74
CA LEU A 100 18.89 2.96 -9.13
C LEU A 100 18.14 4.30 -9.21
N GLY A 101 17.11 4.47 -8.38
CA GLY A 101 16.30 5.68 -8.29
C GLY A 101 17.11 6.90 -7.88
N LYS A 102 18.08 6.75 -6.96
CA LYS A 102 19.00 7.84 -6.55
C LYS A 102 19.77 8.41 -7.74
N PHE A 103 20.24 7.57 -8.66
CA PHE A 103 20.92 8.02 -9.88
C PHE A 103 19.99 8.80 -10.83
N LEU A 104 18.70 8.47 -10.86
CA LEU A 104 17.71 9.13 -11.71
C LEU A 104 17.17 10.44 -11.12
N THR A 105 17.18 10.60 -9.79
CA THR A 105 16.71 11.83 -9.10
C THR A 105 17.48 13.09 -9.51
N GLY A 106 18.74 12.97 -9.91
CA GLY A 106 19.55 14.10 -10.39
C GLY A 106 18.95 14.80 -11.61
N ILE A 107 18.22 14.06 -12.45
CA ILE A 107 17.59 14.56 -13.69
C ILE A 107 16.20 15.14 -13.38
N ALA A 108 15.48 14.58 -12.40
CA ALA A 108 14.13 15.01 -12.01
C ALA A 108 14.10 16.40 -11.35
N ASN A 109 15.19 16.83 -10.71
CA ASN A 109 15.27 18.13 -10.03
C ASN A 109 15.19 19.34 -10.99
N PHE A 110 15.28 19.12 -12.31
CA PHE A 110 15.16 20.16 -13.33
C PHE A 110 13.73 20.41 -13.82
N ALA A 111 12.77 19.53 -13.52
CA ALA A 111 11.43 19.61 -14.09
C ALA A 111 10.45 20.40 -13.19
N PHE A 112 10.19 21.65 -13.59
CA PHE A 112 9.10 22.56 -13.19
C PHE A 112 8.71 22.61 -11.69
N LEU A 113 9.13 23.68 -11.02
CA LEU A 113 8.73 24.09 -9.66
C LEU A 113 7.29 24.63 -9.55
N GLY A 114 6.37 24.13 -10.39
CA GLY A 114 4.97 24.56 -10.41
C GLY A 114 4.10 23.87 -9.36
N TRP A 115 2.91 24.42 -9.10
CA TRP A 115 1.90 23.84 -8.20
C TRP A 115 1.41 22.46 -8.68
N LEU A 116 1.38 22.22 -10.00
CA LEU A 116 1.05 20.91 -10.58
C LEU A 116 2.06 19.82 -10.20
N ASN A 117 3.35 20.12 -10.16
CA ASN A 117 4.38 19.17 -9.71
C ASN A 117 4.16 18.77 -8.24
N LYS A 118 3.81 19.74 -7.40
CA LYS A 118 3.50 19.50 -5.97
C LYS A 118 2.24 18.64 -5.81
N LEU A 119 1.11 19.04 -6.40
CA LEU A 119 -0.14 18.28 -6.29
C LEU A 119 -0.01 16.87 -6.89
N GLY A 120 0.65 16.75 -8.03
CA GLY A 120 0.96 15.48 -8.66
C GLY A 120 1.79 14.57 -7.76
N GLY A 121 2.81 15.12 -7.09
CA GLY A 121 3.58 14.40 -6.08
C GLY A 121 2.71 13.89 -4.93
N GLY A 122 1.82 14.74 -4.41
CA GLY A 122 0.85 14.37 -3.38
C GLY A 122 -0.03 13.20 -3.82
N PHE A 123 -0.60 13.28 -5.03
CA PHE A 123 -1.44 12.23 -5.61
C PHE A 123 -0.69 10.90 -5.78
N PHE A 124 0.48 10.90 -6.43
CA PHE A 124 1.25 9.67 -6.65
C PHE A 124 1.74 9.05 -5.34
N ARG A 125 2.06 9.85 -4.32
CA ARG A 125 2.44 9.31 -3.01
C ARG A 125 1.26 8.66 -2.29
N VAL A 126 0.06 9.25 -2.38
CA VAL A 126 -1.17 8.63 -1.86
C VAL A 126 -1.43 7.29 -2.53
N LEU A 127 -1.37 7.22 -3.87
CA LEU A 127 -1.52 5.96 -4.60
C LEU A 127 -0.50 4.91 -4.17
N LYS A 128 0.76 5.31 -4.02
CA LYS A 128 1.84 4.44 -3.53
C LYS A 128 1.53 3.91 -2.13
N THR A 129 1.09 4.77 -1.21
CA THR A 129 0.72 4.37 0.15
C THR A 129 -0.47 3.41 0.16
N ILE A 130 -1.50 3.64 -0.68
CA ILE A 130 -2.63 2.73 -0.84
C ILE A 130 -2.15 1.32 -1.22
N LEU A 131 -1.21 1.21 -2.18
CA LEU A 131 -0.64 -0.08 -2.58
C LEU A 131 0.12 -0.75 -1.43
N ILE A 132 0.97 -0.02 -0.72
CA ILE A 132 1.74 -0.56 0.41
C ILE A 132 0.79 -1.08 1.50
N VAL A 133 -0.19 -0.26 1.89
CA VAL A 133 -1.17 -0.62 2.92
C VAL A 133 -1.99 -1.84 2.50
N SER A 134 -2.40 -1.93 1.23
CA SER A 134 -3.14 -3.09 0.72
C SER A 134 -2.35 -4.40 0.83
N ILE A 135 -1.06 -4.35 0.50
CA ILE A 135 -0.16 -5.49 0.64
C ILE A 135 0.00 -5.88 2.10
N LEU A 136 0.22 -4.91 2.99
CA LEU A 136 0.33 -5.16 4.43
C LEU A 136 -0.94 -5.82 4.98
N PHE A 137 -2.11 -5.34 4.58
CA PHE A 137 -3.38 -5.96 4.95
C PHE A 137 -3.54 -7.37 4.39
N SER A 138 -3.17 -7.61 3.13
CA SER A 138 -3.24 -8.97 2.55
C SER A 138 -2.31 -9.95 3.27
N LEU A 139 -1.11 -9.50 3.69
CA LEU A 139 -0.21 -10.29 4.51
C LEU A 139 -0.77 -10.48 5.93
N PHE A 140 -1.33 -9.43 6.52
CA PHE A 140 -1.96 -9.47 7.84
C PHE A 140 -3.12 -10.48 7.87
N GLU A 141 -4.01 -10.49 6.88
CA GLU A 141 -5.12 -11.44 6.79
C GLU A 141 -4.63 -12.89 6.72
N LYS A 142 -3.54 -13.16 5.99
CA LYS A 142 -2.92 -14.50 5.94
C LYS A 142 -2.40 -14.96 7.30
N ILE A 143 -1.91 -14.03 8.12
CA ILE A 143 -1.41 -14.30 9.48
C ILE A 143 -2.58 -14.37 10.48
N ASN A 144 -3.60 -13.53 10.30
CA ASN A 144 -4.79 -13.41 11.13
C ASN A 144 -5.90 -14.40 10.75
N TYR A 145 -5.56 -15.58 10.21
CA TYR A 145 -6.53 -16.54 9.65
C TYR A 145 -7.57 -17.06 10.68
N ASN A 146 -7.29 -16.95 11.99
CA ASN A 146 -8.21 -17.30 13.08
C ASN A 146 -8.87 -16.08 13.76
N ASN A 147 -8.73 -14.87 13.20
CA ASN A 147 -9.24 -13.61 13.77
C ASN A 147 -8.75 -13.27 15.20
N TYR A 148 -7.62 -13.84 15.62
CA TYR A 148 -7.07 -13.62 16.96
C TYR A 148 -6.51 -12.18 17.14
N LEU A 149 -5.97 -11.58 16.08
CA LEU A 149 -5.35 -10.25 16.11
C LEU A 149 -6.36 -9.13 15.81
N ALA A 150 -7.31 -9.39 14.91
CA ALA A 150 -8.41 -8.48 14.61
C ALA A 150 -9.65 -9.28 14.20
N LYS A 151 -10.82 -8.88 14.71
CA LYS A 151 -12.09 -9.44 14.24
C LYS A 151 -12.31 -9.00 12.80
N LYS A 152 -12.79 -9.92 11.97
CA LYS A 152 -13.15 -9.63 10.58
C LYS A 152 -14.12 -8.45 10.46
N GLU A 153 -15.07 -8.38 11.38
CA GLU A 153 -16.05 -7.30 11.51
C GLU A 153 -15.39 -5.91 11.64
N THR A 154 -14.22 -5.82 12.29
CA THR A 154 -13.45 -4.56 12.40
C THR A 154 -12.84 -4.13 11.06
N LEU A 155 -12.46 -5.07 10.21
CA LEU A 155 -11.95 -4.79 8.86
C LEU A 155 -13.11 -4.46 7.90
N ASP A 156 -14.21 -5.21 7.98
CA ASP A 156 -15.36 -5.04 7.09
C ASP A 156 -16.13 -3.74 7.37
N ASN A 157 -16.21 -3.31 8.63
CA ASN A 157 -16.81 -2.04 9.02
C ASN A 157 -15.91 -0.82 8.75
N SER A 158 -14.64 -1.01 8.36
CA SER A 158 -13.75 0.10 8.03
C SER A 158 -14.13 0.72 6.69
N ILE A 159 -14.29 2.04 6.71
CA ILE A 159 -14.64 2.86 5.55
C ILE A 159 -13.50 2.84 4.53
N PHE A 160 -12.24 2.87 4.97
CA PHE A 160 -11.08 2.91 4.07
C PHE A 160 -10.60 1.53 3.60
N TYR A 161 -10.81 0.48 4.39
CA TYR A 161 -10.28 -0.85 4.09
C TYR A 161 -10.67 -1.36 2.70
N ASN A 162 -11.97 -1.41 2.42
CA ASN A 162 -12.50 -1.93 1.17
C ASN A 162 -12.09 -1.10 -0.08
N PRO A 163 -12.19 0.24 -0.07
CA PRO A 163 -11.68 1.07 -1.17
C PRO A 163 -10.18 0.87 -1.44
N ILE A 164 -9.35 0.80 -0.39
CA ILE A 164 -7.91 0.58 -0.50
C ILE A 164 -7.62 -0.75 -1.22
N GLN A 165 -8.25 -1.84 -0.78
CA GLN A 165 -8.09 -3.17 -1.40
C GLN A 165 -8.57 -3.19 -2.86
N LYS A 166 -9.69 -2.54 -3.17
CA LYS A 166 -10.19 -2.45 -4.56
C LYS A 166 -9.21 -1.72 -5.47
N ILE A 167 -8.67 -0.57 -5.04
CA ILE A 167 -7.70 0.21 -5.83
C ILE A 167 -6.45 -0.63 -6.12
N ALA A 168 -5.92 -1.33 -5.11
CA ALA A 168 -4.78 -2.21 -5.31
C ALA A 168 -5.08 -3.40 -6.23
N GLY A 169 -6.30 -3.94 -6.17
CA GLY A 169 -6.75 -5.03 -7.06
C GLY A 169 -6.77 -4.65 -8.55
N TYR A 170 -6.94 -3.37 -8.89
CA TYR A 170 -6.81 -2.89 -10.27
C TYR A 170 -5.34 -2.84 -10.74
N VAL A 171 -4.42 -2.51 -9.84
CA VAL A 171 -2.97 -2.43 -10.16
C VAL A 171 -2.34 -3.83 -10.21
N PHE A 172 -2.77 -4.73 -9.31
CA PHE A 172 -2.30 -6.10 -9.24
C PHE A 172 -3.47 -7.09 -9.18
N PRO A 173 -3.89 -7.68 -10.32
CA PRO A 173 -4.97 -8.66 -10.36
C PRO A 173 -4.72 -9.90 -9.48
N SER A 174 -3.46 -10.24 -9.21
CA SER A 174 -3.09 -11.31 -8.28
C SER A 174 -3.50 -11.00 -6.83
N ILE A 175 -3.50 -9.72 -6.42
CA ILE A 175 -4.05 -9.27 -5.13
C ILE A 175 -5.58 -9.41 -5.14
N LYS A 176 -6.23 -9.04 -6.25
CA LYS A 176 -7.68 -9.21 -6.44
C LYS A 176 -8.11 -10.68 -6.29
N LYS A 177 -7.39 -11.63 -6.90
CA LYS A 177 -7.70 -13.07 -6.77
C LYS A 177 -7.58 -13.54 -5.31
N GLY A 178 -6.52 -13.15 -4.61
CA GLY A 178 -6.36 -13.47 -3.18
C GLY A 178 -7.48 -12.90 -2.31
N TYR A 179 -7.86 -11.63 -2.52
CA TYR A 179 -8.98 -10.98 -1.81
C TYR A 179 -10.33 -11.65 -2.10
N GLU A 180 -10.62 -11.97 -3.37
CA GLU A 180 -11.90 -12.61 -3.73
C GLU A 180 -12.03 -14.05 -3.24
N GLU A 181 -10.93 -14.82 -3.19
CA GLU A 181 -10.93 -16.16 -2.57
C GLU A 181 -11.21 -16.09 -1.06
N ILE A 182 -10.70 -15.07 -0.36
CA ILE A 182 -10.94 -14.84 1.07
C ILE A 182 -12.38 -14.40 1.33
N LYS A 183 -12.95 -13.58 0.45
CA LYS A 183 -14.36 -13.15 0.54
C LYS A 183 -15.33 -14.32 0.30
N LYS A 184 -14.99 -15.28 -0.57
CA LYS A 184 -15.82 -16.46 -0.90
C LYS A 184 -15.78 -17.59 0.14
N LYS A 185 -14.79 -17.60 1.04
CA LYS A 185 -14.73 -18.57 2.17
C LYS A 185 -15.57 -18.12 3.38
N VAL A 186 -16.46 -17.14 3.18
CA VAL A 186 -17.49 -16.67 4.11
C VAL A 186 -18.84 -17.13 3.59
#